data_AF-A0A834YRG3-F1
#
_entry.id   AF-A0A834YRG3-F1
#
_cell.length_a   1.000
_cell.length_b   1.000
_cell.length_c   1.000
_cell.angle_alpha   90.00
_cell.angle_beta   90.00
_cell.angle_gamma   90.00
#
_symmetry.space_group_name_H-M   'P 1'
#
loop_
_entity.id
_entity.type
_entity.pdbx_description
1 polymer ?
#
loop_
_entity_poly.entity_id
_entity_poly.type
_entity_poly.pdbx_seq_one_letter_code
_entity_poly.pdbx_strand_id
1 'polypeptide(L)'
;MEKKVSSAPMEQILERLQAFGEFEIIFFGDKVILEDPVESWPICDCLIAFYSSGYPLKKAESYAALRKPFLVNELEQQYLLHDRRKVYEV
;
A
#
# COMPACT_ATOMS: atom_id res chain seq x y z
N MET A 1 -11.40 1.75 -0.36
CA MET A 1 -10.13 1.27 -0.94
C MET A 1 -10.20 -0.22 -1.30
N GLU A 2 -11.11 -0.97 -0.68
CA GLU A 2 -11.49 -2.34 -1.08
C GLU A 2 -11.64 -2.52 -2.60
N LYS A 3 -12.29 -1.59 -3.31
CA LYS A 3 -12.46 -1.66 -4.79
C LYS A 3 -11.18 -1.82 -5.60
N LYS A 4 -10.02 -1.39 -5.09
CA LYS A 4 -8.73 -1.51 -5.80
C LYS A 4 -8.07 -2.86 -5.51
N VAL A 5 -8.17 -3.30 -4.27
CA VAL A 5 -7.63 -4.56 -3.79
C VAL A 5 -8.44 -5.74 -4.36
N SER A 6 -9.77 -5.59 -4.46
CA SER A 6 -10.70 -6.57 -5.03
C SER A 6 -10.91 -6.40 -6.55
N SER A 7 -9.94 -5.79 -7.24
CA SER A 7 -10.03 -5.65 -8.69
C SER A 7 -9.50 -6.92 -9.35
N ALA A 8 -10.17 -7.38 -10.42
CA ALA A 8 -9.77 -8.62 -11.10
C ALA A 8 -8.26 -8.66 -11.47
N PRO A 9 -7.61 -7.56 -11.92
CA PRO A 9 -6.17 -7.56 -12.15
C PRO A 9 -5.36 -7.78 -10.87
N MET A 10 -5.75 -7.14 -9.75
CA MET A 10 -5.05 -7.27 -8.47
C MET A 10 -5.20 -8.68 -7.91
N GLU A 11 -6.40 -9.25 -7.98
CA GLU A 11 -6.67 -10.64 -7.56
C GLU A 11 -5.76 -11.62 -8.32
N GLN A 12 -5.66 -11.48 -9.65
CA GLN A 12 -4.79 -12.35 -10.47
C GLN A 12 -3.30 -12.21 -10.13
N ILE A 13 -2.84 -11.01 -9.77
CA ILE A 13 -1.44 -10.79 -9.35
C ILE A 13 -1.20 -11.48 -8.00
N LEU A 14 -2.11 -11.29 -7.04
CA LEU A 14 -1.97 -11.84 -5.69
C LEU A 14 -2.09 -13.37 -5.66
N GLU A 15 -2.99 -13.94 -6.46
CA GLU A 15 -3.09 -15.40 -6.64
C GLU A 15 -1.78 -16.01 -7.14
N ARG A 16 -1.11 -15.36 -8.09
CA ARG A 16 0.19 -15.83 -8.62
C ARG A 16 1.32 -15.70 -7.60
N LEU A 17 1.33 -14.63 -6.79
CA LEU A 17 2.28 -14.47 -5.70
C LEU A 17 2.09 -15.57 -4.63
N GLN A 18 0.84 -15.85 -4.25
CA GLN A 18 0.52 -16.93 -3.31
C GLN A 18 0.88 -18.31 -3.87
N ALA A 19 0.66 -18.55 -5.16
CA ALA A 19 0.97 -19.82 -5.81
C ALA A 19 2.47 -20.18 -5.76
N PHE A 20 3.35 -19.20 -5.56
CA PHE A 20 4.79 -19.44 -5.36
C PHE A 20 5.09 -20.09 -4.00
N GLY A 21 4.19 -19.98 -3.02
CA GLY A 21 4.28 -20.62 -1.71
C GLY A 21 5.20 -19.92 -0.71
N GLU A 22 5.89 -18.86 -1.11
CA GLU A 22 6.83 -18.11 -0.26
C GLU A 22 6.18 -16.90 0.44
N PHE A 23 4.99 -16.48 -0.01
CA PHE A 23 4.33 -15.26 0.47
C PHE A 23 2.98 -15.55 1.12
N GLU A 24 2.78 -15.01 2.32
CA GLU A 24 1.47 -14.84 2.93
C GLU A 24 0.95 -13.43 2.58
N ILE A 25 -0.24 -13.34 2.01
CA ILE A 25 -0.85 -12.06 1.62
C ILE A 25 -1.82 -11.61 2.71
N ILE A 26 -1.55 -10.44 3.29
CA ILE A 26 -2.36 -9.84 4.35
C ILE A 26 -3.02 -8.57 3.82
N PHE A 27 -4.36 -8.55 3.85
CA PHE A 27 -5.13 -7.35 3.55
C PHE A 27 -5.43 -6.58 4.83
N PHE A 28 -4.99 -5.32 4.91
CA PHE A 28 -5.19 -4.51 6.11
C PHE A 28 -6.67 -4.12 6.28
N GLY A 29 -7.40 -3.93 5.18
CA GLY A 29 -8.81 -3.55 5.18
C GLY A 29 -9.05 -2.07 5.42
N ASP A 30 -10.18 -1.55 4.92
CA ASP A 30 -10.48 -0.11 4.94
C ASP A 30 -10.60 0.46 6.36
N LYS A 31 -11.23 -0.30 7.28
CA LYS A 31 -11.39 0.12 8.68
C LYS A 31 -10.05 0.35 9.36
N VAL A 32 -9.12 -0.59 9.25
CA VAL A 32 -7.80 -0.51 9.90
C VAL A 32 -7.03 0.68 9.37
N ILE A 33 -6.96 0.83 8.04
CA ILE A 33 -6.15 1.91 7.46
C ILE A 33 -6.73 3.29 7.75
N LEU A 34 -8.06 3.42 7.85
CA LEU A 34 -8.73 4.70 8.10
C LEU A 34 -8.79 5.03 9.60
N GLU A 35 -9.29 4.12 10.42
CA GLU A 35 -9.68 4.38 11.81
C GLU A 35 -8.58 4.03 12.81
N ASP A 36 -7.88 2.91 12.61
CA ASP A 36 -6.98 2.38 13.63
C ASP A 36 -5.61 3.09 13.64
N PRO A 37 -4.96 3.21 14.82
CA PRO A 37 -3.60 3.73 14.91
C PRO A 37 -2.60 2.83 14.16
N VAL A 38 -1.52 3.42 13.61
CA VAL A 38 -0.56 2.67 12.75
C VAL A 38 0.18 1.57 13.50
N GLU A 39 0.29 1.70 14.82
CA GLU A 39 0.91 0.73 15.71
C GLU A 39 0.12 -0.59 15.76
N SER A 40 -1.20 -0.55 15.56
CA SER A 40 -2.09 -1.72 15.60
C SER A 40 -2.34 -2.35 14.23
N TRP A 41 -1.76 -1.79 13.16
CA TRP A 41 -1.87 -2.39 11.83
C TRP A 41 -1.13 -3.73 11.78
N PRO A 42 -1.55 -4.67 10.90
CA PRO A 42 -0.85 -5.93 10.72
C PRO A 42 0.64 -5.72 10.41
N ILE A 43 1.49 -6.66 10.83
CA ILE A 43 2.92 -6.63 10.53
C ILE A 43 3.15 -7.32 9.20
N CYS A 44 4.00 -6.76 8.35
CA CYS A 44 4.44 -7.38 7.12
C CYS A 44 5.92 -7.08 6.84
N ASP A 45 6.59 -7.98 6.12
CA ASP A 45 7.97 -7.80 5.68
C ASP A 45 8.05 -6.96 4.40
N CYS A 46 7.03 -7.05 3.54
CA CYS A 46 6.90 -6.30 2.29
C CYS A 46 5.57 -5.54 2.29
N LEU A 47 5.59 -4.27 1.89
CA LEU A 47 4.40 -3.42 1.80
C LEU A 47 4.15 -3.01 0.34
N ILE A 48 2.96 -3.34 -0.15
CA ILE A 48 2.41 -2.82 -1.41
C ILE A 48 1.34 -1.80 -1.05
N ALA A 49 1.63 -0.53 -1.28
CA ALA A 49 0.72 0.56 -0.98
C ALA A 49 0.76 1.60 -2.11
N PHE A 50 -0.42 2.05 -2.53
CA PHE A 50 -0.57 3.04 -3.59
C PHE A 50 -1.76 3.95 -3.30
N TYR A 51 -1.57 5.24 -3.52
CA TYR A 51 -2.58 6.25 -3.28
C TYR A 51 -3.78 6.07 -4.22
N SER A 52 -4.96 6.27 -3.65
CA SER A 52 -6.20 6.53 -4.38
C SER A 52 -7.00 7.56 -3.60
N SER A 53 -8.07 8.12 -4.19
CA SER A 53 -8.90 9.11 -3.51
C SER A 53 -9.40 8.60 -2.15
N GLY A 54 -9.03 9.32 -1.08
CA GLY A 54 -9.36 8.96 0.30
C GLY A 54 -8.36 8.04 1.01
N TYR A 55 -7.26 7.64 0.35
CA TYR A 55 -6.20 6.84 0.98
C TYR A 55 -5.37 7.69 1.95
N PRO A 56 -5.15 7.24 3.20
CA PRO A 56 -4.41 8.01 4.20
C PRO A 56 -2.90 7.84 4.03
N LEU A 57 -2.33 8.43 2.96
CA LEU A 57 -0.91 8.27 2.58
C LEU A 57 0.05 8.58 3.73
N LYS A 58 -0.22 9.66 4.48
CA LYS A 58 0.58 10.04 5.65
C LYS A 58 0.61 8.96 6.75
N LYS A 59 -0.49 8.22 6.95
CA LYS A 59 -0.52 7.10 7.91
C LYS A 59 0.32 5.93 7.38
N ALA A 60 0.26 5.64 6.08
CA ALA A 60 1.08 4.61 5.47
C ALA A 60 2.58 4.92 5.59
N GLU A 61 2.98 6.18 5.42
CA GLU A 61 4.36 6.63 5.65
C GLU A 61 4.79 6.46 7.10
N SER A 62 3.95 6.86 8.06
CA SER A 62 4.22 6.63 9.49
C SER A 62 4.37 5.14 9.81
N TYR A 63 3.52 4.29 9.24
CA TYR A 63 3.63 2.83 9.37
C TYR A 63 4.95 2.33 8.79
N ALA A 64 5.33 2.77 7.58
CA ALA A 64 6.58 2.38 6.94
C ALA A 64 7.81 2.83 7.75
N ALA A 65 7.79 4.03 8.33
CA ALA A 65 8.85 4.51 9.20
C ALA A 65 8.95 3.71 10.51
N LEU A 66 7.81 3.30 11.08
CA LEU A 66 7.73 2.51 12.32
C LEU A 66 8.20 1.07 12.12
N ARG A 67 7.70 0.39 11.07
CA ARG A 67 7.88 -1.05 10.86
C ARG A 67 9.01 -1.39 9.89
N LYS A 68 9.43 -0.44 9.06
CA LYS A 68 10.50 -0.58 8.05
C LYS A 68 10.36 -1.80 7.13
N PRO A 69 9.17 -2.07 6.56
CA PRO A 69 9.01 -3.13 5.56
C PRO A 69 9.77 -2.75 4.27
N PHE A 70 10.04 -3.74 3.43
CA PHE A 70 10.43 -3.50 2.05
C PHE A 70 9.28 -2.84 1.30
N LEU A 71 9.49 -1.63 0.77
CA LEU A 71 8.49 -0.91 -0.01
C LEU A 71 8.57 -1.34 -1.47
N VAL A 72 7.52 -1.99 -1.97
CA VAL A 72 7.43 -2.31 -3.41
C VAL A 72 7.24 -1.03 -4.23
N ASN A 73 6.47 -0.10 -3.69
CA ASN A 73 6.27 1.23 -4.25
C ASN A 73 6.70 2.27 -3.21
N GLU A 74 7.58 3.19 -3.59
CA GLU A 74 7.94 4.32 -2.74
C GLU A 74 6.70 5.16 -2.40
N LEU A 75 6.50 5.50 -1.13
CA LEU A 75 5.32 6.24 -0.67
C LEU A 75 5.46 7.74 -0.93
N GLU A 76 6.63 8.32 -0.64
CA GLU A 76 6.88 9.76 -0.78
C GLU A 76 6.76 10.21 -2.24
N GLN A 77 7.24 9.38 -3.18
CA GLN A 77 7.16 9.66 -4.61
C GLN A 77 5.71 9.75 -5.11
N GLN A 78 4.75 9.18 -4.39
CA GLN A 78 3.34 9.24 -4.79
C GLN A 78 2.80 10.66 -4.70
N TYR A 79 3.31 11.51 -3.80
CA TYR A 79 2.94 12.94 -3.79
C TYR A 79 3.33 13.67 -5.08
N LEU A 80 4.44 13.28 -5.71
CA LEU A 80 4.88 13.88 -6.97
C LEU A 80 3.91 13.55 -8.11
N LEU A 81 3.34 12.33 -8.11
CA LEU A 81 2.37 11.89 -9.11
C LEU A 81 1.05 12.68 -9.06
N HIS A 82 0.80 13.45 -8.00
CA HIS A 82 -0.38 14.29 -7.88
C HIS A 82 -0.23 15.64 -8.58
N ASP A 83 1.01 16.08 -8.84
CA ASP A 83 1.30 17.35 -9.52
C ASP A 83 1.90 17.08 -10.90
N ARG A 84 1.08 17.25 -11.93
CA ARG A 84 1.50 17.04 -13.33
C ARG A 84 2.75 17.84 -13.69
N ARG A 85 2.94 19.04 -13.12
CA ARG A 85 4.12 19.88 -13.41
C ARG A 85 5.40 19.19 -12.97
N LYS A 86 5.40 18.66 -11.74
CA LYS A 86 6.53 17.92 -11.18
C LYS A 86 6.80 16.62 -11.92
N VAL A 87 5.76 15.94 -12.41
CA VAL A 87 5.93 14.72 -13.22
C VAL A 87 6.68 15.00 -14.53
N TYR A 88 6.46 16.15 -15.17
CA TYR A 88 7.17 16.53 -16.40
C TYR A 88 8.56 17.14 -16.17
N GLU A 89 8.94 17.44 -14.92
CA GLU A 89 10.27 17.95 -14.56
C GLU A 89 11.31 16.84 -14.37
N VAL A 90 10.88 15.58 -14.30
CA VAL A 90 11.73 14.38 -14.15
C VAL A 90 12.19 13.86 -15.50
#